data_AF-A0A151SGR7-F1
#
_entry.id   AF-A0A151SGR7-F1
#
_cell.length_a   1.000
_cell.length_b   1.000
_cell.length_c   1.000
_cell.angle_alpha   90.00
_cell.angle_beta   90.00
_cell.angle_gamma   90.00
#
_symmetry.space_group_name_H-M   'P 1'
#
loop_
_entity.id
_entity.type
_entity.pdbx_description
1 polymer ?
#
loop_
_entity_poly.entity_id
_entity_poly.type
_entity_poly.pdbx_seq_one_letter_code
_entity_poly.pdbx_strand_id
1 'polypeptide(L)' 'MHQPLGFRDPDRPNNVCLLKKSLYGLKQAPRAWYKRFANYICSYSWVFSQYFRSFFVHLSSRYFYGLFILICG' A
#
# COMPACT_ATOMS: atom_id res chain seq x y z
N MET A 1 10.47 -9.36 -19.16
CA MET A 1 9.05 -8.94 -19.12
C MET A 1 8.46 -9.25 -20.49
N HIS A 2 7.27 -9.84 -20.56
CA HIS A 2 6.61 -10.18 -21.83
C HIS A 2 5.30 -9.40 -21.93
N GLN A 3 4.91 -8.99 -23.13
CA GLN A 3 3.61 -8.34 -23.35
C GLN A 3 2.45 -9.27 -22.91
N PRO A 4 1.44 -8.76 -22.21
CA PRO A 4 0.32 -9.58 -21.77
C PRO A 4 -0.46 -10.15 -22.96
N LEU A 5 -1.04 -11.34 -22.80
CA LEU A 5 -1.92 -11.91 -23.82
C LEU A 5 -3.09 -10.95 -24.08
N GLY A 6 -3.36 -10.68 -25.36
CA GLY A 6 -4.42 -9.75 -25.81
C GLY A 6 -3.95 -8.31 -26.08
N PHE A 7 -2.72 -7.94 -25.72
CA PHE A 7 -2.11 -6.62 -26.02
C PHE A 7 -0.78 -6.76 -26.76
N ARG A 8 -0.60 -7.87 -27.49
CA ARG A 8 0.63 -8.10 -28.25
C ARG A 8 0.61 -7.27 -29.52
N ASP A 9 1.60 -6.41 -29.66
CA ASP A 9 1.81 -5.64 -30.88
C ASP A 9 2.67 -6.47 -31.84
N PRO A 10 2.15 -6.87 -33.02
CA PRO A 10 2.89 -7.69 -33.98
C PRO A 10 4.12 -6.98 -34.54
N ASP A 11 4.11 -5.64 -34.63
CA ASP A 11 5.24 -4.86 -35.15
C ASP A 11 6.29 -4.59 -34.08
N ARG A 12 5.90 -4.68 -32.79
CA ARG A 12 6.75 -4.33 -31.66
C ARG A 12 6.61 -5.34 -30.51
N PRO A 13 6.95 -6.63 -30.72
CA PRO A 13 6.65 -7.71 -29.77
C PRO A 13 7.36 -7.60 -28.41
N ASN A 14 8.46 -6.85 -28.34
CA ASN A 14 9.27 -6.68 -27.14
C ASN A 14 8.98 -5.39 -26.36
N ASN A 15 8.12 -4.51 -26.87
CA ASN A 15 7.86 -3.23 -26.24
C ASN A 15 6.92 -3.40 -25.05
N VAL A 16 7.42 -3.18 -23.85
CA VAL A 16 6.59 -3.18 -22.63
C VAL A 16 6.59 -1.78 -22.01
N CYS A 17 5.41 -1.30 -21.61
CA CYS A 17 5.29 -0.02 -20.90
C CYS A 17 5.62 -0.23 -19.41
N LEU A 18 6.69 0.42 -18.94
CA LEU A 18 6.99 0.48 -17.52
C LEU A 18 6.14 1.57 -16.86
N LEU A 19 5.26 1.15 -15.97
CA LEU A 19 4.39 2.06 -15.25
C LEU A 19 5.17 2.81 -14.15
N LYS A 20 5.33 4.13 -14.29
CA LYS A 20 6.06 4.96 -13.30
C LYS A 20 5.29 5.22 -12.01
N LYS A 21 3.95 5.11 -12.04
CA LYS A 21 3.03 5.30 -10.90
C LYS A 21 1.93 4.25 -10.97
N SER A 22 1.41 3.76 -9.85
CA SER A 22 0.32 2.76 -9.85
C SER A 22 -0.90 3.24 -10.63
N LEU A 23 -1.49 2.36 -11.45
CA LEU A 23 -2.79 2.61 -12.08
C LEU A 23 -3.83 2.77 -10.96
N TYR A 24 -4.62 3.84 -11.02
CA TYR A 24 -5.71 4.08 -10.08
C TYR A 24 -6.63 2.84 -10.04
N GLY A 25 -7.07 2.46 -8.84
CA GLY A 25 -8.03 1.36 -8.67
C GLY A 25 -7.45 -0.05 -8.71
N LEU A 26 -6.13 -0.23 -8.77
CA LEU A 26 -5.54 -1.56 -8.57
C LEU A 26 -5.82 -2.03 -7.13
N LYS A 27 -6.68 -3.03 -6.91
CA LYS A 27 -7.01 -3.55 -5.56
C LYS A 27 -5.78 -3.98 -4.73
N GLN A 28 -4.68 -4.28 -5.40
CA GLN A 28 -3.40 -4.60 -4.75
C GLN A 28 -2.65 -3.36 -4.22
N ALA A 29 -2.88 -2.18 -4.80
CA ALA A 29 -2.21 -0.95 -4.42
C ALA A 29 -2.55 -0.49 -2.99
N PRO A 30 -3.83 -0.47 -2.54
CA PRO A 30 -4.17 -0.15 -1.15
C PRO A 30 -3.51 -1.09 -0.13
N ARG A 31 -3.46 -2.40 -0.42
CA ARG A 31 -2.83 -3.39 0.48
C ARG A 31 -1.32 -3.22 0.57
N ALA A 32 -0.65 -3.01 -0.57
CA ALA A 32 0.80 -2.79 -0.61
C ALA A 32 1.19 -1.47 0.08
N TRP A 33 0.41 -0.40 -0.15
CA TRP A 33 0.59 0.87 0.54
C TRP A 33 0.39 0.73 2.04
N TYR A 34 -0.70 0.09 2.48
CA TYR A 34 -0.98 -0.12 3.89
C TYR A 34 0.16 -0.89 4.57
N LYS A 35 0.67 -1.97 3.96
CA LYS A 35 1.81 -2.72 4.52
C LYS A 35 3.06 -1.85 4.68
N ARG A 36 3.38 -1.02 3.68
CA ARG A 36 4.53 -0.09 3.76
C ARG A 36 4.34 0.95 4.85
N PHE A 37 3.16 1.56 4.91
CA PHE A 37 2.82 2.56 5.92
C PHE A 37 2.88 1.97 7.33
N ALA A 38 2.28 0.81 7.53
CA ALA A 38 2.21 0.15 8.81
C ALA A 38 3.60 -0.22 9.35
N ASN A 39 4.49 -0.72 8.47
CA ASN A 39 5.89 -0.96 8.84
C ASN A 39 6.62 0.34 9.20
N TYR A 40 6.39 1.41 8.44
CA TYR A 40 7.01 2.71 8.70
C TYR A 40 6.58 3.28 10.05
N ILE A 41 5.28 3.31 10.33
CA ILE A 41 4.78 3.91 11.58
C ILE A 41 5.19 3.11 12.82
N CYS A 42 5.32 1.78 12.71
CA CYS A 42 5.85 0.95 13.78
C CYS A 42 7.31 1.27 14.14
N SER A 43 8.12 1.72 13.17
CA SER A 43 9.47 2.20 13.46
C SER A 43 9.48 3.46 14.34
N TYR A 44 8.36 4.19 14.38
CA TYR A 44 8.19 5.41 15.16
C TYR A 44 7.51 5.16 16.52
N SER A 45 7.61 3.94 17.07
CA SER A 45 7.01 3.54 18.35
C SER A 45 5.48 3.60 18.38
N TRP A 46 4.83 3.39 17.25
CA TRP A 46 3.38 3.14 17.19
C TRP A 46 3.10 1.64 17.23
N VAL A 47 2.04 1.27 17.93
CA VAL A 47 1.62 -0.14 18.09
C VAL A 47 0.25 -0.35 17.48
N PHE A 48 0.05 -1.50 16.84
CA PHE A 48 -1.26 -1.91 16.34
C PHE A 48 -2.20 -2.26 17.49
N SER A 49 -3.46 -1.91 17.33
CA SER A 49 -4.51 -2.49 18.16
C SER A 49 -4.73 -3.95 17.81
N GLN A 50 -4.89 -4.79 18.83
CA GLN A 50 -5.11 -6.23 18.70
C GLN A 50 -6.43 -6.56 17.97
N TYR A 51 -7.42 -5.67 18.04
CA TYR A 51 -8.75 -5.87 17.48
C TYR A 51 -8.91 -5.27 16.08
N PHE A 52 -8.19 -4.19 15.79
CA PHE A 52 -8.34 -3.45 14.55
C PHE A 52 -6.97 -3.14 13.95
N ARG A 53 -6.62 -3.83 12.87
CA ARG A 53 -5.37 -3.57 12.13
C ARG A 53 -5.30 -2.12 11.62
N SER A 54 -6.44 -1.52 11.30
CA SER A 54 -6.55 -0.13 10.88
C SER A 54 -6.41 0.90 12.00
N PHE A 55 -6.25 0.50 13.27
CA PHE A 55 -6.11 1.41 14.39
C PHE A 55 -4.72 1.30 15.04
N PHE A 56 -4.02 2.42 15.13
CA PHE A 56 -2.70 2.54 15.73
C PHE A 56 -2.74 3.44 16.96
N VAL A 57 -1.94 3.08 17.94
CA VAL A 57 -1.84 3.80 19.21
C VAL A 57 -0.39 4.21 19.44
N HIS A 58 -0.21 5.44 19.89
CA HIS A 58 1.07 5.94 20.37
C HIS A 58 0.88 6.63 21.73
N LEU A 59 1.66 6.18 22.71
CA LEU A 59 1.70 6.73 24.04
C LEU A 59 2.91 7.66 24.14
N SER A 60 2.64 8.95 24.31
CA SER A 60 3.65 9.92 24.72
C SER A 60 3.52 10.20 26.21
N SER A 61 4.52 10.84 26.81
CA SER A 61 4.60 11.09 28.26
C SER A 61 3.40 11.86 28.85
N ARG A 62 2.61 12.55 28.02
CA ARG A 62 1.43 13.34 28.45
C ARG A 62 0.16 13.07 27.66
N TYR A 63 0.25 12.45 26.49
CA TYR A 63 -0.86 12.37 25.55
C TYR A 63 -0.94 10.99 24.91
N PHE A 64 -2.17 10.53 24.74
CA PHE A 64 -2.52 9.34 23.98
C PHE A 64 -2.93 9.76 22.57
N TYR A 65 -2.28 9.22 21.56
CA TYR A 65 -2.61 9.44 20.16
C TYR A 65 -3.19 8.18 19.55
N GLY A 66 -4.38 8.30 18.95
CA GLY A 66 -5.02 7.26 18.15
C GLY A 66 -5.05 7.65 16.68
N LEU A 67 -4.61 6.77 15.79
CA LEU A 67 -4.67 6.95 14.34
C LEU A 67 -5.52 5.84 13.73
N PHE A 68 -6.61 6.22 13.06
CA PHE A 68 -7.46 5.30 12.32
C PHE A 68 -7.26 5.47 10.82
N ILE A 69 -6.99 4.38 10.12
CA ILE A 69 -6.76 4.34 8.67
C ILE A 69 -7.89 3.58 8.01
N LEU A 70 -8.66 4.27 7.16
CA LEU A 70 -9.64 3.64 6.30
C LEU A 70 -8.95 2.95 5.13
N ILE A 71 -8.93 1.62 5.15
CA ILE A 71 -8.49 0.81 4.01
C ILE A 71 -9.72 0.58 3.13
N CYS A 72 -9.82 1.28 2.00
CA CYS A 72 -10.81 0.96 0.96
C CYS A 72 -10.47 -0.44 0.40
N GLY A 73 -11.37 -1.40 0.63
CA GLY A 73 -11.32 -2.76 0.07
C GLY A 73 -11.88 -2.86 -1.34
#